data_AF-A0A809RD57-F1
#
_entry.id   AF-A0A809RD57-F1
#
_cell.length_a   1.000
_cell.length_b   1.000
_cell.length_c   1.000
_cell.angle_alpha   90.00
_cell.angle_beta   90.00
_cell.angle_gamma   90.00
#
_symmetry.space_group_name_H-M   'P 1'
#
loop_
_entity.id
_entity.type
_entity.pdbx_description
1 polymer ?
#
loop_
_entity_poly.entity_id
_entity_poly.type
_entity_poly.pdbx_seq_one_letter_code
_entity_poly.pdbx_strand_id
1 'polypeptide(L)'
;MLNFLSFLNKTSASTDPLANRKAVMNWLNEFPNTDSTDNHAEILNALIRLRNKDSEYNPDSLDVLLALDEYAQPIQKMLCKQYLRNTRISTAVETKLWQAIYAYYSEISLAYYSHINTIVAEPSLVKQQALLPVLTVRALHNLGNLFKWRFFHFEQPDEKLWRILHKLFQHADSHNYAELSVLMYGDKQSKCTAQYIRALLLTQIHPSALPAREIEIADHWLKKWIHLVNLEKHPKFAQHHFYVDPSQPTGAMPVTDRDYPDNFLCWDASILLGQLRRTQDELHTAKPQTDSQLNLAEHLKMLDYLERQWDPINLGKLRKSPRLAVKKILYVIHGFNKICSAIKDTAEDTEQIQEFDADIKYAEMVDIQLYGFVTEATKNRQHQSVPKPNSTEIACEHWGVEDESIEGYRTKIPSTKNDWLRLSRLVAVRADGEKFWKLAVVRRLFRAPTEGTHAGMEVVAQHPAVLMLHVATLPTTPQLALAHEVSAIDDNLPIPVIMTTNIVNAQFNLIIDGAQYSGNRTFKVTMGHETHLVKLAHVLEKGDTWLHVQAIITY
;
A
#
# COMPACT_ATOMS: atom_id res chain seq x y z
N MET A 1 -11.78 -22.51 -7.71
CA MET A 1 -12.32 -23.73 -7.10
C MET A 1 -11.15 -24.48 -6.49
N LEU A 2 -11.06 -24.46 -5.16
CA LEU A 2 -10.08 -25.26 -4.41
C LEU A 2 -10.60 -26.70 -4.34
N ASN A 3 -9.71 -27.70 -4.40
CA ASN A 3 -10.09 -29.10 -4.32
C ASN A 3 -10.65 -29.40 -2.93
N PHE A 4 -11.97 -29.55 -2.84
CA PHE A 4 -12.75 -29.77 -1.61
C PHE A 4 -12.79 -31.23 -1.11
N LEU A 5 -11.95 -32.14 -1.64
CA LEU A 5 -12.22 -33.58 -1.54
C LEU A 5 -11.10 -34.46 -0.96
N SER A 6 -9.97 -33.94 -0.46
CA SER A 6 -8.95 -34.83 0.14
C SER A 6 -9.33 -35.39 1.52
N PHE A 7 -10.42 -34.90 2.14
CA PHE A 7 -10.79 -35.28 3.51
C PHE A 7 -11.77 -36.44 3.65
N LEU A 8 -12.32 -36.97 2.56
CA LEU A 8 -13.38 -37.99 2.66
C LEU A 8 -12.89 -39.44 2.64
N ASN A 9 -11.60 -39.72 2.48
CA ASN A 9 -11.13 -41.11 2.42
C ASN A 9 -9.85 -41.33 3.22
N LYS A 10 -9.99 -41.47 4.54
CA LYS A 10 -9.18 -42.42 5.34
C LYS A 10 -10.03 -42.95 6.50
N THR A 11 -10.79 -43.98 6.17
CA THR A 11 -11.42 -44.90 7.12
C THR A 11 -10.35 -45.79 7.77
N SER A 12 -9.91 -45.39 8.95
CA SER A 12 -9.56 -46.31 10.05
C SER A 12 -9.95 -45.58 11.35
N ALA A 13 -10.34 -46.32 12.39
CA ALA A 13 -10.89 -45.80 13.64
C ALA A 13 -9.90 -44.91 14.41
N SER A 14 -9.70 -43.68 13.93
CA SER A 14 -8.81 -42.67 14.47
C SER A 14 -9.63 -41.75 15.37
N THR A 15 -9.27 -41.72 16.65
CA THR A 15 -9.76 -40.78 17.66
C THR A 15 -9.80 -39.36 17.07
N ASP A 16 -10.90 -38.62 17.26
CA ASP A 16 -11.04 -37.23 16.75
C ASP A 16 -9.78 -36.42 17.12
N PRO A 17 -9.02 -35.89 16.15
CA PRO A 17 -7.77 -35.16 16.42
C PRO A 17 -8.02 -33.91 17.27
N LEU A 18 -9.26 -33.41 17.31
CA LEU A 18 -9.65 -32.24 18.11
C LEU A 18 -10.29 -32.60 19.45
N ALA A 19 -10.19 -33.86 19.88
CA ALA A 19 -10.82 -34.32 21.13
C ALA A 19 -10.19 -33.70 22.38
N ASN A 20 -8.85 -33.59 22.41
CA ASN A 20 -8.09 -33.02 23.53
C ASN A 20 -6.66 -32.64 23.08
N ARG A 21 -5.92 -31.96 23.98
CA ARG A 21 -4.56 -31.48 23.70
C ARG A 21 -3.60 -32.57 23.22
N LYS A 22 -3.70 -33.80 23.75
CA LYS A 22 -2.80 -34.89 23.37
C LYS A 22 -3.09 -35.37 21.94
N ALA A 23 -4.37 -35.55 21.60
CA ALA A 23 -4.79 -35.96 20.26
C ALA A 23 -4.34 -34.94 19.20
N VAL A 24 -4.55 -33.64 19.46
CA VAL A 24 -4.19 -32.59 18.49
C VAL A 24 -2.68 -32.47 18.32
N MET A 25 -1.91 -32.58 19.40
CA MET A 25 -0.45 -32.53 19.31
C MET A 25 0.13 -33.72 18.55
N ASN A 26 -0.43 -34.91 18.72
CA ASN A 26 -0.04 -36.07 17.92
C ASN A 26 -0.31 -35.85 16.44
N TRP A 27 -1.51 -35.37 16.09
CA TRP A 27 -1.88 -35.04 14.71
C TRP A 27 -0.97 -33.96 14.09
N LEU A 28 -0.66 -32.89 14.84
CA LEU A 28 0.24 -31.83 14.38
C LEU A 28 1.69 -32.32 14.18
N ASN A 29 2.16 -33.28 14.98
CA ASN A 29 3.50 -33.84 14.84
C ASN A 29 3.64 -34.80 13.64
N GLU A 30 2.53 -35.23 13.03
CA GLU A 30 2.53 -36.04 11.80
C GLU A 30 2.72 -35.20 10.53
N PHE A 31 2.68 -33.87 10.64
CA PHE A 31 2.79 -32.98 9.48
C PHE A 31 4.17 -33.03 8.82
N PRO A 32 4.23 -33.06 7.48
CA PRO A 32 5.49 -33.02 6.75
C PRO A 32 6.17 -31.66 6.92
N ASN A 33 7.48 -31.66 7.13
CA ASN A 33 8.27 -30.42 7.30
C ASN A 33 8.38 -29.58 6.00
N THR A 34 8.06 -30.15 4.84
CA THR A 34 8.23 -29.50 3.52
C THR A 34 7.05 -28.62 3.11
N ASP A 35 5.83 -28.93 3.54
CA ASP A 35 4.60 -28.38 2.95
C ASP A 35 3.89 -27.40 3.89
N SER A 36 4.56 -26.28 4.18
CA SER A 36 4.06 -25.32 5.17
C SER A 36 2.72 -24.65 4.82
N THR A 37 2.42 -24.45 3.54
CA THR A 37 1.13 -23.88 3.09
C THR A 37 -0.02 -24.86 3.31
N ASP A 38 0.22 -26.14 3.05
CA ASP A 38 -0.79 -27.19 3.23
C ASP A 38 -1.00 -27.43 4.73
N ASN A 39 0.08 -27.52 5.52
CA ASN A 39 0.00 -27.59 6.98
C ASN A 39 -0.78 -26.40 7.58
N HIS A 40 -0.61 -25.21 7.02
CA HIS A 40 -1.37 -24.02 7.43
C HIS A 40 -2.87 -24.17 7.15
N ALA A 41 -3.22 -24.63 5.94
CA ALA A 41 -4.59 -24.87 5.55
C ALA A 41 -5.27 -25.95 6.43
N GLU A 42 -4.53 -26.99 6.81
CA GLU A 42 -5.01 -28.02 7.74
C GLU A 42 -5.35 -27.45 9.11
N ILE A 43 -4.46 -26.61 9.67
CA ILE A 43 -4.71 -25.94 10.95
C ILE A 43 -5.91 -24.99 10.86
N LEU A 44 -6.03 -24.24 9.76
CA LEU A 44 -7.17 -23.36 9.51
C LEU A 44 -8.49 -24.14 9.48
N ASN A 45 -8.52 -25.29 8.79
CA ASN A 45 -9.68 -26.17 8.76
C ASN A 45 -10.02 -26.72 10.15
N ALA A 46 -9.01 -27.09 10.94
CA ALA A 46 -9.19 -27.51 12.32
C ALA A 46 -9.81 -26.41 13.20
N LEU A 47 -9.36 -25.15 13.07
CA LEU A 47 -9.94 -24.01 13.77
C LEU A 47 -11.41 -23.78 13.39
N ILE A 48 -11.74 -23.85 12.09
CA ILE A 48 -13.12 -23.71 11.61
C ILE A 48 -14.01 -24.83 12.17
N ARG A 49 -13.52 -26.08 12.17
CA ARG A 49 -14.24 -27.23 12.76
C ARG A 49 -14.44 -27.06 14.27
N LEU A 50 -13.43 -26.60 14.99
CA LEU A 50 -13.52 -26.36 16.43
C LEU A 50 -14.59 -25.31 16.75
N ARG A 51 -14.64 -24.23 15.97
CA ARG A 51 -15.62 -23.15 16.17
C ARG A 51 -17.06 -23.56 15.80
N ASN A 52 -17.23 -24.34 14.74
CA ASN A 52 -18.55 -24.75 14.24
C ASN A 52 -19.14 -25.96 15.00
N LYS A 53 -18.43 -26.52 15.98
CA LYS A 53 -18.92 -27.65 16.77
C LYS A 53 -19.97 -27.14 17.76
N ASP A 54 -21.24 -27.28 17.40
CA ASP A 54 -22.38 -26.98 18.27
C ASP A 54 -22.44 -28.02 19.40
N SER A 55 -21.88 -27.69 20.56
CA SER A 55 -21.98 -28.49 21.78
C SER A 55 -21.86 -27.62 23.02
N GLU A 56 -22.29 -28.15 24.17
CA GLU A 56 -21.97 -27.56 25.49
C GLU A 56 -20.47 -27.25 25.61
N TYR A 57 -20.13 -26.22 26.38
CA TYR A 57 -18.75 -25.78 26.54
C TYR A 57 -17.86 -26.92 27.04
N ASN A 58 -16.84 -27.26 26.25
CA ASN A 58 -15.87 -28.29 26.62
C ASN A 58 -14.53 -27.62 27.02
N PRO A 59 -14.06 -27.74 28.27
CA PRO A 59 -12.74 -27.29 28.69
C PRO A 59 -11.58 -27.74 27.78
N ASP A 60 -11.61 -28.98 27.28
CA ASP A 60 -10.54 -29.53 26.42
C ASP A 60 -10.44 -28.78 25.09
N SER A 61 -11.54 -28.16 24.62
CA SER A 61 -11.53 -27.38 23.38
C SER A 61 -10.67 -26.12 23.49
N LEU A 62 -10.56 -25.52 24.68
CA LEU A 62 -9.64 -24.41 24.92
C LEU A 62 -8.19 -24.87 24.84
N ASP A 63 -7.86 -26.01 25.43
CA ASP A 63 -6.48 -26.55 25.39
C ASP A 63 -6.07 -26.95 23.97
N VAL A 64 -7.02 -27.44 23.17
CA VAL A 64 -6.85 -27.69 21.73
C VAL A 64 -6.61 -26.39 20.97
N LEU A 65 -7.43 -25.35 21.21
CA LEU A 65 -7.24 -24.03 20.59
C LEU A 65 -5.85 -23.47 20.87
N LEU A 66 -5.40 -23.52 22.13
CA LEU A 66 -4.08 -23.04 22.53
C LEU A 66 -2.95 -23.81 21.83
N ALA A 67 -3.10 -25.14 21.68
CA ALA A 67 -2.11 -25.97 20.99
C ALA A 67 -2.04 -25.67 19.48
N LEU A 68 -3.19 -25.53 18.82
CA LEU A 68 -3.26 -25.16 17.40
C LEU A 68 -2.60 -23.80 17.15
N ASP A 69 -2.90 -22.81 17.98
CA ASP A 69 -2.35 -21.46 17.84
C ASP A 69 -0.82 -21.47 18.05
N GLU A 70 -0.34 -22.10 19.11
CA GLU A 70 1.10 -22.20 19.41
C GLU A 70 1.90 -22.85 18.29
N TYR A 71 1.38 -23.96 17.73
CA TYR A 71 2.01 -24.65 16.62
C TYR A 71 2.00 -23.83 15.33
N ALA A 72 0.92 -23.08 15.07
CA ALA A 72 0.77 -22.29 13.86
C ALA A 72 1.65 -21.03 13.81
N GLN A 73 2.10 -20.49 14.94
CA GLN A 73 2.90 -19.26 15.02
C GLN A 73 4.09 -19.21 14.02
N PRO A 74 5.01 -20.20 13.98
CA PRO A 74 6.12 -20.19 13.03
C PRO A 74 5.67 -20.25 11.56
N ILE A 75 4.65 -21.05 11.25
CA ILE A 75 4.10 -21.21 9.90
C ILE A 75 3.46 -19.90 9.43
N GLN A 76 2.60 -19.31 10.26
CA GLN A 76 1.95 -18.02 10.00
C GLN A 76 2.98 -16.92 9.77
N LYS A 77 4.04 -16.85 10.61
CA LYS A 77 5.13 -15.88 10.46
C LYS A 77 5.88 -16.08 9.14
N MET A 78 6.07 -17.32 8.70
CA MET A 78 6.73 -17.62 7.44
C MET A 78 5.89 -17.17 6.24
N LEU A 79 4.59 -17.48 6.22
CA LEU A 79 3.67 -17.03 5.17
C LEU A 79 3.60 -15.49 5.11
N CYS A 80 3.56 -14.81 6.26
CA CYS A 80 3.62 -13.34 6.33
C CYS A 80 4.89 -12.79 5.66
N LYS A 81 6.06 -13.41 5.94
CA LYS A 81 7.33 -13.03 5.29
C LYS A 81 7.32 -13.30 3.79
N GLN A 82 6.73 -14.41 3.36
CA GLN A 82 6.63 -14.76 1.94
C GLN A 82 5.77 -13.74 1.18
N TYR A 83 4.65 -13.32 1.76
CA TYR A 83 3.80 -12.26 1.20
C TYR A 83 4.58 -10.94 1.03
N LEU A 84 5.33 -10.52 2.06
CA LEU A 84 6.02 -9.23 2.06
C LEU A 84 7.31 -9.19 1.22
N ARG A 85 7.99 -10.32 1.00
CA ARG A 85 9.26 -10.39 0.24
C ARG A 85 9.06 -10.44 -1.27
N ASN A 86 7.91 -10.93 -1.71
CA ASN A 86 7.70 -11.29 -3.09
C ASN A 86 7.16 -10.10 -3.90
N THR A 87 8.04 -9.20 -4.33
CA THR A 87 7.65 -8.08 -5.21
C THR A 87 7.27 -8.50 -6.64
N ARG A 88 7.50 -9.77 -7.01
CA ARG A 88 7.29 -10.32 -8.37
C ARG A 88 6.32 -11.51 -8.44
N ILE A 89 5.56 -11.82 -7.38
CA ILE A 89 4.56 -12.90 -7.47
C ILE A 89 3.39 -12.48 -8.36
N SER A 90 2.74 -13.47 -8.97
CA SER A 90 1.49 -13.24 -9.67
C SER A 90 0.39 -12.83 -8.68
N THR A 91 -0.52 -11.96 -9.13
CA THR A 91 -1.68 -11.50 -8.34
C THR A 91 -2.48 -12.67 -7.75
N ALA A 92 -2.53 -13.80 -8.45
CA ALA A 92 -3.21 -15.01 -7.98
C ALA A 92 -2.54 -15.64 -6.75
N VAL A 93 -1.19 -15.70 -6.72
CA VAL A 93 -0.44 -16.22 -5.57
C VAL A 93 -0.52 -15.25 -4.39
N GLU A 94 -0.39 -13.94 -4.66
CA GLU A 94 -0.56 -12.89 -3.65
C GLU A 94 -1.93 -12.98 -2.96
N THR A 95 -2.99 -13.08 -3.76
CA THR A 95 -4.37 -13.21 -3.26
C THR A 95 -4.54 -14.47 -2.42
N LYS A 96 -3.99 -15.61 -2.85
CA LYS A 96 -4.06 -16.86 -2.08
C LYS A 96 -3.33 -16.76 -0.74
N LEU A 97 -2.11 -16.20 -0.73
CA LEU A 97 -1.35 -16.00 0.50
C LEU A 97 -2.09 -15.07 1.46
N TRP A 98 -2.57 -13.94 0.96
CA TRP A 98 -3.35 -13.00 1.76
C TRP A 98 -4.60 -13.67 2.35
N GLN A 99 -5.37 -14.41 1.54
CA GLN A 99 -6.57 -15.11 1.99
C GLN A 99 -6.28 -16.12 3.09
N ALA A 100 -5.23 -16.94 2.94
CA ALA A 100 -4.83 -17.90 3.97
C ALA A 100 -4.46 -17.19 5.29
N ILE A 101 -3.59 -16.18 5.21
CA ILE A 101 -3.11 -15.45 6.38
C ILE A 101 -4.23 -14.71 7.09
N TYR A 102 -5.08 -14.01 6.33
CA TYR A 102 -6.23 -13.27 6.83
C TYR A 102 -7.26 -14.21 7.46
N ALA A 103 -7.59 -15.33 6.80
CA ALA A 103 -8.53 -16.31 7.32
C ALA A 103 -8.05 -16.88 8.65
N TYR A 104 -6.77 -17.21 8.79
CA TYR A 104 -6.21 -17.64 10.08
C TYR A 104 -6.41 -16.60 11.17
N TYR A 105 -6.03 -15.33 10.95
CA TYR A 105 -6.20 -14.29 11.96
C TYR A 105 -7.68 -14.05 12.31
N SER A 106 -8.57 -14.17 11.33
CA SER A 106 -10.02 -14.06 11.55
C SER A 106 -10.53 -15.21 12.42
N GLU A 107 -10.23 -16.45 12.05
CA GLU A 107 -10.68 -17.65 12.74
C GLU A 107 -10.15 -17.72 14.17
N ILE A 108 -8.85 -17.47 14.38
CA ILE A 108 -8.25 -17.51 15.71
C ILE A 108 -8.79 -16.40 16.62
N SER A 109 -9.04 -15.20 16.09
CA SER A 109 -9.60 -14.09 16.86
C SER A 109 -11.04 -14.38 17.29
N LEU A 110 -11.85 -14.94 16.39
CA LEU A 110 -13.22 -15.34 16.68
C LEU A 110 -13.30 -16.50 17.66
N ALA A 111 -12.39 -17.48 17.56
CA ALA A 111 -12.29 -18.59 18.50
C ALA A 111 -11.96 -18.08 19.91
N TYR A 112 -10.91 -17.25 20.07
CA TYR A 112 -10.60 -16.65 21.37
C TYR A 112 -11.76 -15.81 21.92
N TYR A 113 -12.38 -14.97 21.09
CA TYR A 113 -13.52 -14.16 21.51
C TYR A 113 -14.70 -15.01 21.99
N SER A 114 -15.00 -16.13 21.31
CA SER A 114 -16.04 -17.07 21.72
C SER A 114 -15.75 -17.67 23.09
N HIS A 115 -14.55 -18.22 23.29
CA HIS A 115 -14.13 -18.79 24.57
C HIS A 115 -14.13 -17.76 25.71
N ILE A 116 -13.65 -16.54 25.45
CA ILE A 116 -13.67 -15.46 26.45
C ILE A 116 -15.11 -15.16 26.87
N ASN A 117 -16.05 -15.02 25.93
CA ASN A 117 -17.45 -14.74 26.28
C ASN A 117 -18.08 -15.85 27.13
N THR A 118 -17.83 -17.13 26.82
CA THR A 118 -18.30 -18.24 27.65
C THR A 118 -17.65 -18.22 29.03
N ILE A 119 -16.33 -18.09 29.11
CA ILE A 119 -15.64 -18.06 30.42
C ILE A 119 -16.16 -16.92 31.29
N VAL A 120 -16.42 -15.74 30.70
CA VAL A 120 -16.96 -14.57 31.40
C VAL A 120 -18.41 -14.77 31.85
N ALA A 121 -19.24 -15.45 31.05
CA ALA A 121 -20.63 -15.75 31.41
C ALA A 121 -20.75 -16.82 32.50
N GLU A 122 -19.75 -17.71 32.64
CA GLU A 122 -19.73 -18.81 33.61
C GLU A 122 -18.62 -18.67 34.67
N PRO A 123 -18.85 -17.93 35.79
CA PRO A 123 -17.89 -17.77 36.89
C PRO A 123 -17.44 -19.07 37.57
N SER A 124 -18.17 -20.18 37.39
CA SER A 124 -17.82 -21.50 37.93
C SER A 124 -16.56 -22.10 37.29
N LEU A 125 -16.14 -21.61 36.11
CA LEU A 125 -14.95 -22.05 35.37
C LEU A 125 -13.65 -21.45 35.94
N VAL A 126 -13.39 -21.65 37.24
CA VAL A 126 -12.28 -20.99 37.98
C VAL A 126 -10.91 -21.17 37.31
N LYS A 127 -10.62 -22.37 36.77
CA LYS A 127 -9.34 -22.64 36.09
C LYS A 127 -9.19 -21.82 34.81
N GLN A 128 -10.27 -21.68 34.04
CA GLN A 128 -10.28 -20.95 32.77
C GLN A 128 -10.33 -19.45 32.99
N GLN A 129 -11.01 -18.99 34.05
CA GLN A 129 -11.00 -17.60 34.50
C GLN A 129 -9.57 -17.09 34.73
N ALA A 130 -8.69 -17.91 35.31
CA ALA A 130 -7.26 -17.57 35.50
C ALA A 130 -6.49 -17.38 34.18
N LEU A 131 -7.01 -17.88 33.06
CA LEU A 131 -6.39 -17.74 31.73
C LEU A 131 -6.88 -16.49 30.98
N LEU A 132 -7.93 -15.82 31.44
CA LEU A 132 -8.52 -14.65 30.76
C LEU A 132 -7.49 -13.58 30.35
N PRO A 133 -6.49 -13.22 31.17
CA PRO A 133 -5.48 -12.25 30.76
C PRO A 133 -4.70 -12.68 29.51
N VAL A 134 -4.23 -13.94 29.45
CA VAL A 134 -3.48 -14.47 28.31
C VAL A 134 -4.37 -14.57 27.07
N LEU A 135 -5.59 -15.08 27.22
CA LEU A 135 -6.55 -15.21 26.11
C LEU A 135 -6.89 -13.84 25.52
N THR A 136 -7.12 -12.83 26.37
CA THR A 136 -7.48 -11.47 25.93
C THR A 136 -6.31 -10.80 25.22
N VAL A 137 -5.08 -10.93 25.73
CA VAL A 137 -3.89 -10.39 25.05
C VAL A 137 -3.68 -11.05 23.69
N ARG A 138 -3.82 -12.37 23.58
CA ARG A 138 -3.72 -13.09 22.29
C ARG A 138 -4.84 -12.66 21.33
N ALA A 139 -6.08 -12.49 21.80
CA ALA A 139 -7.19 -12.01 20.98
C ALA A 139 -6.94 -10.60 20.44
N LEU A 140 -6.57 -9.65 21.29
CA LEU A 140 -6.23 -8.27 20.90
C LEU A 140 -5.04 -8.23 19.93
N HIS A 141 -4.03 -9.06 20.14
CA HIS A 141 -2.88 -9.19 19.23
C HIS A 141 -3.31 -9.63 17.83
N ASN A 142 -4.13 -10.68 17.75
CA ASN A 142 -4.60 -11.24 16.49
C ASN A 142 -5.57 -10.29 15.78
N LEU A 143 -6.43 -9.57 16.50
CA LEU A 143 -7.26 -8.50 15.94
C LEU A 143 -6.41 -7.35 15.38
N GLY A 144 -5.38 -6.91 16.09
CA GLY A 144 -4.46 -5.89 15.59
C GLY A 144 -3.73 -6.34 14.31
N ASN A 145 -3.39 -7.63 14.20
CA ASN A 145 -2.87 -8.18 12.95
C ASN A 145 -3.95 -8.22 11.86
N LEU A 146 -5.18 -8.61 12.18
CA LEU A 146 -6.28 -8.61 11.22
C LEU A 146 -6.51 -7.22 10.62
N PHE A 147 -6.46 -6.16 11.44
CA PHE A 147 -6.56 -4.77 10.99
C PHE A 147 -5.43 -4.42 10.03
N LYS A 148 -4.20 -4.75 10.40
CA LYS A 148 -3.02 -4.57 9.54
C LYS A 148 -3.16 -5.26 8.19
N TRP A 149 -3.66 -6.50 8.17
CA TRP A 149 -3.84 -7.28 6.95
C TRP A 149 -4.95 -6.73 6.04
N ARG A 150 -5.98 -6.10 6.61
CA ARG A 150 -6.96 -5.31 5.82
C ARG A 150 -6.30 -4.07 5.22
N PHE A 151 -5.48 -3.37 6.00
CA PHE A 151 -4.76 -2.20 5.50
C PHE A 151 -3.81 -2.50 4.34
N PHE A 152 -3.20 -3.69 4.28
CA PHE A 152 -2.38 -4.11 3.14
C PHE A 152 -3.16 -4.12 1.81
N HIS A 153 -4.48 -4.34 1.88
CA HIS A 153 -5.40 -4.29 0.74
C HIS A 153 -6.22 -3.00 0.67
N PHE A 154 -5.81 -1.97 1.43
CA PHE A 154 -6.49 -0.68 1.55
C PHE A 154 -7.91 -0.77 2.13
N GLU A 155 -8.23 -1.88 2.79
CA GLU A 155 -9.53 -2.11 3.41
C GLU A 155 -9.57 -1.55 4.83
N GLN A 156 -10.66 -0.91 5.19
CA GLN A 156 -10.88 -0.51 6.58
C GLN A 156 -11.41 -1.67 7.42
N PRO A 157 -11.06 -1.75 8.72
CA PRO A 157 -11.75 -2.59 9.67
C PRO A 157 -13.23 -2.22 9.70
N ASP A 158 -14.09 -3.22 9.65
CA ASP A 158 -15.52 -3.02 9.74
C ASP A 158 -15.97 -2.77 11.20
N GLU A 159 -17.24 -2.39 11.36
CA GLU A 159 -17.81 -2.11 12.68
C GLU A 159 -17.76 -3.31 13.63
N LYS A 160 -17.86 -4.54 13.12
CA LYS A 160 -17.85 -5.75 13.96
C LYS A 160 -16.48 -5.93 14.58
N LEU A 161 -15.43 -5.75 13.80
CA LEU A 161 -14.05 -5.83 14.26
C LEU A 161 -13.75 -4.78 15.34
N TRP A 162 -14.21 -3.54 15.17
CA TRP A 162 -14.08 -2.50 16.20
C TRP A 162 -14.82 -2.86 17.50
N ARG A 163 -16.06 -3.34 17.39
CA ARG A 163 -16.84 -3.74 18.57
C ARG A 163 -16.18 -4.87 19.34
N ILE A 164 -15.62 -5.86 18.65
CA ILE A 164 -14.89 -6.97 19.30
C ILE A 164 -13.64 -6.43 20.02
N LEU A 165 -12.84 -5.60 19.34
CA LEU A 165 -11.63 -5.01 19.92
C LEU A 165 -11.94 -4.21 21.20
N HIS A 166 -12.93 -3.31 21.13
CA HIS A 166 -13.32 -2.46 22.26
C HIS A 166 -13.89 -3.27 23.42
N LYS A 167 -14.78 -4.24 23.16
CA LYS A 167 -15.35 -5.11 24.20
C LYS A 167 -14.29 -5.88 24.96
N LEU A 168 -13.30 -6.45 24.25
CA LEU A 168 -12.20 -7.19 24.88
C LEU A 168 -11.36 -6.28 25.78
N PHE A 169 -11.04 -5.08 25.31
CA PHE A 169 -10.27 -4.12 26.10
C PHE A 169 -11.07 -3.62 27.32
N GLN A 170 -12.33 -3.24 27.15
CA GLN A 170 -13.21 -2.81 28.24
C GLN A 170 -13.40 -3.90 29.31
N HIS A 171 -13.50 -5.15 28.88
CA HIS A 171 -13.56 -6.27 29.81
C HIS A 171 -12.25 -6.40 30.62
N ALA A 172 -11.09 -6.32 29.96
CA ALA A 172 -9.79 -6.34 30.64
C ALA A 172 -9.58 -5.18 31.62
N ASP A 173 -10.02 -3.99 31.25
CA ASP A 173 -9.91 -2.78 32.07
C ASP A 173 -10.83 -2.86 33.30
N SER A 174 -12.10 -3.24 33.11
CA SER A 174 -13.06 -3.39 34.22
C SER A 174 -12.68 -4.50 35.22
N HIS A 175 -11.91 -5.49 34.79
CA HIS A 175 -11.45 -6.61 35.62
C HIS A 175 -9.98 -6.45 36.08
N ASN A 176 -9.38 -5.26 35.91
CA ASN A 176 -8.05 -4.89 36.40
C ASN A 176 -6.89 -5.75 35.90
N TYR A 177 -7.00 -6.33 34.71
CA TYR A 177 -5.89 -7.08 34.09
C TYR A 177 -5.41 -6.47 32.77
N ALA A 178 -5.95 -5.32 32.35
CA ALA A 178 -5.51 -4.63 31.14
C ALA A 178 -4.00 -4.33 31.13
N GLU A 179 -3.45 -3.95 32.28
CA GLU A 179 -2.03 -3.62 32.50
C GLU A 179 -1.16 -4.81 32.92
N LEU A 180 -1.75 -6.00 33.13
CA LEU A 180 -1.00 -7.18 33.54
C LEU A 180 -0.09 -7.65 32.39
N SER A 181 1.21 -7.74 32.67
CA SER A 181 2.18 -8.30 31.72
C SER A 181 2.07 -9.82 31.72
N VAL A 182 1.72 -10.41 30.58
CA VAL A 182 1.55 -11.86 30.43
C VAL A 182 2.39 -12.41 29.28
N LEU A 183 2.79 -13.68 29.38
CA LEU A 183 3.47 -14.40 28.30
C LEU A 183 2.46 -14.71 27.18
N MET A 184 2.64 -14.06 26.03
CA MET A 184 1.75 -14.22 24.88
C MET A 184 2.12 -15.48 24.08
N TYR A 185 3.34 -15.54 23.54
CA TYR A 185 3.89 -16.70 22.82
C TYR A 185 5.37 -16.84 23.12
N GLY A 186 5.81 -18.04 23.53
CA GLY A 186 7.18 -18.26 24.00
C GLY A 186 7.55 -17.26 25.09
N ASP A 187 8.71 -16.61 24.96
CA ASP A 187 9.22 -15.65 25.94
C ASP A 187 8.73 -14.20 25.72
N LYS A 188 7.78 -13.98 24.81
CA LYS A 188 7.28 -12.63 24.50
C LYS A 188 6.18 -12.22 25.46
N GLN A 189 6.47 -11.22 26.28
CA GLN A 189 5.48 -10.60 27.14
C GLN A 189 4.74 -9.45 26.46
N SER A 190 3.48 -9.27 26.80
CA SER A 190 2.67 -8.11 26.41
C SER A 190 1.56 -7.85 27.42
N LYS A 191 0.97 -6.66 27.34
CA LYS A 191 -0.23 -6.25 28.06
C LYS A 191 -1.42 -6.13 27.11
N CYS A 192 -2.65 -6.09 27.64
CA CYS A 192 -3.84 -5.81 26.81
C CYS A 192 -3.79 -4.38 26.28
N THR A 193 -3.44 -3.42 27.14
CA THR A 193 -3.31 -2.00 26.77
C THR A 193 -2.34 -1.80 25.61
N ALA A 194 -1.17 -2.46 25.65
CA ALA A 194 -0.21 -2.37 24.55
C ALA A 194 -0.77 -2.88 23.21
N GLN A 195 -1.48 -4.02 23.19
CA GLN A 195 -2.07 -4.53 21.95
C GLN A 195 -3.24 -3.65 21.47
N TYR A 196 -4.00 -3.07 22.39
CA TYR A 196 -5.10 -2.16 22.08
C TYR A 196 -4.59 -0.83 21.47
N ILE A 197 -3.65 -0.15 22.13
CA ILE A 197 -3.02 1.08 21.61
C ILE A 197 -2.37 0.81 20.26
N ARG A 198 -1.72 -0.34 20.07
CA ARG A 198 -1.09 -0.70 18.80
C ARG A 198 -2.12 -0.71 17.67
N ALA A 199 -3.27 -1.36 17.87
CA ALA A 199 -4.34 -1.39 16.88
C ALA A 199 -4.90 0.01 16.58
N LEU A 200 -5.03 0.86 17.61
CA LEU A 200 -5.48 2.25 17.47
C LEU A 200 -4.49 3.10 16.66
N LEU A 201 -3.21 3.10 17.02
CA LEU A 201 -2.18 3.91 16.35
C LEU A 201 -1.92 3.47 14.91
N LEU A 202 -2.07 2.18 14.59
CA LEU A 202 -2.02 1.69 13.21
C LEU A 202 -3.11 2.30 12.31
N THR A 203 -4.19 2.82 12.87
CA THR A 203 -5.21 3.52 12.06
C THR A 203 -4.83 4.97 11.80
N GLN A 204 -4.03 5.56 12.69
CA GLN A 204 -3.59 6.95 12.62
C GLN A 204 -2.42 7.16 11.66
N ILE A 205 -1.73 6.09 11.23
CA ILE A 205 -0.70 6.20 10.18
C ILE A 205 -1.31 6.39 8.77
N HIS A 206 -2.62 6.62 8.65
CA HIS A 206 -3.35 6.76 7.39
C HIS A 206 -2.99 5.69 6.32
N PRO A 207 -3.24 4.39 6.59
CA PRO A 207 -2.75 3.28 5.78
C PRO A 207 -3.16 3.31 4.29
N SER A 208 -4.23 4.05 3.96
CA SER A 208 -4.67 4.30 2.57
C SER A 208 -3.58 4.86 1.65
N ALA A 209 -2.54 5.48 2.22
CA ALA A 209 -1.44 6.11 1.47
C ALA A 209 -0.15 5.28 1.47
N LEU A 210 -0.14 4.11 2.11
CA LEU A 210 1.07 3.32 2.36
C LEU A 210 0.97 1.93 1.73
N PRO A 211 2.00 1.44 1.02
CA PRO A 211 2.10 0.05 0.62
C PRO A 211 2.28 -0.87 1.86
N ALA A 212 1.93 -2.15 1.69
CA ALA A 212 1.98 -3.15 2.78
C ALA A 212 3.32 -3.21 3.52
N ARG A 213 4.43 -3.04 2.80
CA ARG A 213 5.77 -3.05 3.38
C ARG A 213 6.04 -1.89 4.34
N GLU A 214 5.60 -0.68 3.98
CA GLU A 214 5.74 0.51 4.83
C GLU A 214 4.88 0.37 6.09
N ILE A 215 3.67 -0.18 5.95
CA ILE A 215 2.79 -0.50 7.10
C ILE A 215 3.45 -1.53 8.03
N GLU A 216 4.10 -2.58 7.50
CA GLU A 216 4.81 -3.58 8.32
C GLU A 216 5.95 -2.94 9.13
N ILE A 217 6.67 -1.99 8.53
CA ILE A 217 7.77 -1.29 9.21
C ILE A 217 7.23 -0.39 10.32
N ALA A 218 6.17 0.37 10.04
CA ALA A 218 5.48 1.16 11.06
C ALA A 218 5.03 0.27 12.22
N ASP A 219 4.42 -0.89 11.94
CA ASP A 219 4.00 -1.86 12.95
C ASP A 219 5.18 -2.41 13.77
N HIS A 220 6.31 -2.69 13.13
CA HIS A 220 7.52 -3.18 13.79
C HIS A 220 8.12 -2.14 14.75
N TRP A 221 8.20 -0.88 14.34
CA TRP A 221 8.62 0.20 15.22
C TRP A 221 7.62 0.47 16.34
N LEU A 222 6.33 0.48 16.03
CA LEU A 222 5.27 0.68 17.01
C LEU A 222 5.32 -0.38 18.11
N LYS A 223 5.54 -1.66 17.76
CA LYS A 223 5.74 -2.74 18.76
C LYS A 223 6.90 -2.48 19.72
N LYS A 224 7.96 -1.81 19.27
CA LYS A 224 9.10 -1.44 20.12
C LYS A 224 8.77 -0.25 21.03
N TRP A 225 8.03 0.72 20.52
CA TRP A 225 7.78 1.99 21.21
C TRP A 225 6.43 2.08 21.92
N ILE A 226 5.60 1.05 21.85
CA ILE A 226 4.24 1.07 22.39
C ILE A 226 4.19 1.37 23.89
N HIS A 227 5.24 1.00 24.63
CA HIS A 227 5.38 1.27 26.05
C HIS A 227 5.57 2.75 26.39
N LEU A 228 5.84 3.60 25.40
CA LEU A 228 5.98 5.05 25.55
C LEU A 228 4.64 5.79 25.52
N VAL A 229 3.53 5.08 25.26
CA VAL A 229 2.19 5.66 25.16
C VAL A 229 1.39 5.21 26.36
N ASN A 230 0.88 6.18 27.12
CA ASN A 230 0.03 5.92 28.29
C ASN A 230 -1.43 6.17 27.93
N LEU A 231 -2.31 5.18 28.18
CA LEU A 231 -3.74 5.32 27.95
C LEU A 231 -4.42 5.81 29.21
N GLU A 232 -4.91 7.04 29.17
CA GLU A 232 -5.56 7.71 30.29
C GLU A 232 -7.07 7.72 30.13
N LYS A 233 -7.75 7.69 31.27
CA LYS A 233 -9.18 7.99 31.39
C LYS A 233 -9.26 9.51 31.58
N HIS A 234 -10.25 10.16 30.98
CA HIS A 234 -10.43 11.62 31.00
C HIS A 234 -9.49 12.41 30.07
N PRO A 235 -9.90 12.68 28.83
CA PRO A 235 -9.15 13.54 27.91
C PRO A 235 -9.03 14.98 28.39
N LYS A 236 -7.82 15.51 28.26
CA LYS A 236 -7.49 16.91 28.53
C LYS A 236 -7.08 17.56 27.22
N PHE A 237 -7.86 18.52 26.73
CA PHE A 237 -7.64 19.18 25.44
C PHE A 237 -6.22 19.72 25.25
N ALA A 238 -5.62 20.28 26.31
CA ALA A 238 -4.28 20.87 26.26
C ALA A 238 -3.12 19.85 26.37
N GLN A 239 -3.39 18.59 26.71
CA GLN A 239 -2.35 17.59 27.02
C GLN A 239 -2.43 16.36 26.13
N HIS A 240 -3.64 15.90 25.79
CA HIS A 240 -3.83 14.70 25.00
C HIS A 240 -4.05 15.03 23.53
N HIS A 241 -3.45 14.20 22.68
CA HIS A 241 -3.46 14.41 21.23
C HIS A 241 -4.54 13.56 20.56
N PHE A 242 -4.83 12.40 21.13
CA PHE A 242 -5.80 11.45 20.58
C PHE A 242 -6.79 11.00 21.65
N TYR A 243 -7.98 10.63 21.19
CA TYR A 243 -8.98 9.96 21.99
C TYR A 243 -9.61 8.80 21.20
N VAL A 244 -10.24 7.88 21.92
CA VAL A 244 -11.14 6.87 21.36
C VAL A 244 -12.36 6.75 22.27
N ASP A 245 -13.53 6.61 21.65
CA ASP A 245 -14.77 6.23 22.34
C ASP A 245 -15.00 4.72 22.17
N PRO A 246 -14.77 3.91 23.22
CA PRO A 246 -14.94 2.46 23.11
C PRO A 246 -16.40 2.03 22.91
N SER A 247 -17.38 2.93 23.11
CA SER A 247 -18.80 2.63 22.87
C SER A 247 -19.17 2.69 21.38
N GLN A 248 -18.36 3.35 20.55
CA GLN A 248 -18.58 3.50 19.12
C GLN A 248 -17.71 2.51 18.33
N PRO A 249 -18.18 2.00 17.18
CA PRO A 249 -17.43 1.08 16.34
C PRO A 249 -16.36 1.81 15.50
N THR A 250 -15.58 2.69 16.11
CA THR A 250 -14.59 3.55 15.44
C THR A 250 -13.22 3.46 16.12
N GLY A 251 -12.19 3.78 15.36
CA GLY A 251 -10.83 3.89 15.89
C GLY A 251 -10.54 5.20 16.59
N ALA A 252 -9.25 5.43 16.80
CA ALA A 252 -8.72 6.66 17.37
C ALA A 252 -9.07 7.89 16.52
N MET A 253 -9.26 9.03 17.17
CA MET A 253 -9.45 10.32 16.53
C MET A 253 -8.59 11.38 17.22
N PRO A 254 -8.18 12.43 16.49
CA PRO A 254 -7.52 13.58 17.11
C PRO A 254 -8.44 14.31 18.08
N VAL A 255 -7.89 14.79 19.19
CA VAL A 255 -8.61 15.67 20.12
C VAL A 255 -8.91 17.01 19.43
N THR A 256 -10.13 17.52 19.61
CA THR A 256 -10.66 18.78 19.09
C THR A 256 -11.30 19.56 20.24
N ASP A 257 -11.64 20.82 19.99
CA ASP A 257 -12.30 21.67 20.99
C ASP A 257 -13.78 21.25 21.16
N ARG A 258 -14.00 20.29 22.07
CA ARG A 258 -15.33 19.77 22.44
C ARG A 258 -15.28 19.10 23.81
N ASP A 259 -16.46 18.87 24.38
CA ASP A 259 -16.59 18.10 25.61
C ASP A 259 -16.33 16.61 25.34
N TYR A 260 -15.69 15.98 26.32
CA TYR A 260 -15.32 14.58 26.27
C TYR A 260 -15.75 13.87 27.55
N PRO A 261 -16.63 12.87 27.46
CA PRO A 261 -17.10 12.18 28.65
C PRO A 261 -16.04 11.23 29.23
N ASP A 262 -16.22 10.85 30.49
CA ASP A 262 -15.28 10.03 31.27
C ASP A 262 -15.07 8.61 30.73
N ASN A 263 -15.96 8.13 29.87
CA ASN A 263 -15.82 6.82 29.24
C ASN A 263 -14.83 6.81 28.07
N PHE A 264 -14.27 7.96 27.70
CA PHE A 264 -13.28 8.06 26.62
C PHE A 264 -11.88 7.76 27.13
N LEU A 265 -11.12 7.12 26.27
CA LEU A 265 -9.70 6.82 26.50
C LEU A 265 -8.87 7.75 25.64
N CYS A 266 -7.75 8.22 26.17
CA CYS A 266 -6.96 9.27 25.54
C CYS A 266 -5.48 9.10 25.83
N TRP A 267 -4.63 9.69 25.00
CA TRP A 267 -3.18 9.64 25.19
C TRP A 267 -2.49 10.84 24.55
N ASP A 268 -1.30 11.14 25.05
CA ASP A 268 -0.34 11.99 24.38
C ASP A 268 0.64 11.15 23.54
N ALA A 269 1.20 11.76 22.50
CA ALA A 269 2.20 11.15 21.64
C ALA A 269 3.59 11.78 21.82
N SER A 270 3.79 12.64 22.82
CA SER A 270 4.99 13.48 22.93
C SER A 270 6.25 12.64 23.14
N ILE A 271 6.18 11.64 24.03
CA ILE A 271 7.31 10.75 24.31
C ILE A 271 7.63 9.88 23.09
N LEU A 272 6.60 9.38 22.40
CA LEU A 272 6.72 8.62 21.17
C LEU A 272 7.40 9.43 20.05
N LEU A 273 6.99 10.69 19.87
CA LEU A 273 7.58 11.62 18.91
C LEU A 273 9.05 11.93 19.25
N GLY A 274 9.37 12.09 20.54
CA GLY A 274 10.75 12.22 20.99
C GLY A 274 11.61 11.01 20.62
N GLN A 275 11.08 9.79 20.75
CA GLN A 275 11.79 8.57 20.36
C GLN A 275 11.95 8.43 18.84
N LEU A 276 10.96 8.87 18.05
CA LEU A 276 11.05 8.93 16.59
C LEU A 276 12.21 9.82 16.15
N ARG A 277 12.29 11.05 16.67
CA ARG A 277 13.35 12.02 16.37
C ARG A 277 14.74 11.49 16.74
N ARG A 278 14.89 10.88 17.93
CA ARG A 278 16.15 10.22 18.31
C ARG A 278 16.56 9.13 17.34
N THR A 279 15.61 8.30 16.92
CA THR A 279 15.87 7.21 15.96
C THR A 279 16.31 7.79 14.60
N GLN A 280 15.73 8.91 14.19
CA GLN A 280 16.13 9.62 12.98
C GLN A 280 17.56 10.17 13.09
N ASP A 281 17.90 10.84 14.19
CA ASP A 281 19.25 11.36 14.45
C ASP A 281 20.31 10.24 14.49
N GLU A 282 19.98 9.11 15.13
CA GLU A 282 20.82 7.90 15.16
C GLU A 282 21.06 7.35 13.74
N LEU A 283 20.02 7.30 12.90
CA LEU A 283 20.15 6.82 11.52
C LEU A 283 20.94 7.78 10.62
N HIS A 284 20.86 9.09 10.86
CA HIS A 284 21.67 10.08 10.15
C HIS A 284 23.16 9.98 10.50
N THR A 285 23.48 9.60 11.74
CA THR A 285 24.86 9.49 12.24
C THR A 285 25.47 8.10 12.04
N ALA A 286 24.64 7.06 11.95
CA ALA A 286 25.07 5.70 11.72
C ALA A 286 25.63 5.51 10.29
N LYS A 287 26.76 4.80 10.18
CA LYS A 287 27.23 4.30 8.88
C LYS A 287 26.20 3.32 8.33
N PRO A 288 25.85 3.37 7.03
CA PRO A 288 24.84 2.48 6.46
C PRO A 288 25.28 1.03 6.66
N GLN A 289 24.56 0.29 7.50
CA GLN A 289 24.72 -1.15 7.62
C GLN A 289 24.00 -1.80 6.44
N THR A 290 24.74 -2.59 5.67
CA THR A 290 24.34 -3.14 4.36
C THR A 290 23.21 -4.17 4.40
N ASP A 291 22.59 -4.41 5.56
CA ASP A 291 21.72 -5.57 5.82
C ASP A 291 20.24 -5.18 6.08
N SER A 292 19.89 -3.89 5.99
CA SER A 292 18.49 -3.46 6.04
C SER A 292 17.81 -3.66 4.69
N GLN A 293 16.67 -4.34 4.67
CA GLN A 293 15.95 -4.68 3.44
C GLN A 293 15.51 -3.44 2.63
N LEU A 294 15.33 -2.27 3.27
CA LEU A 294 15.13 -0.97 2.62
C LEU A 294 16.42 -0.16 2.70
N ASN A 295 16.61 0.78 1.76
CA ASN A 295 17.72 1.72 1.83
C ASN A 295 17.51 2.74 2.99
N LEU A 296 18.58 3.41 3.42
CA LEU A 296 18.53 4.39 4.52
C LEU A 296 17.52 5.52 4.25
N ALA A 297 17.42 5.98 3.00
CA ALA A 297 16.53 7.07 2.61
C ALA A 297 15.04 6.70 2.76
N GLU A 298 14.66 5.47 2.44
CA GLU A 298 13.30 4.96 2.61
C GLU A 298 12.90 4.88 4.10
N HIS A 299 13.84 4.49 4.97
CA HIS A 299 13.59 4.48 6.42
C HIS A 299 13.38 5.90 6.97
N LEU A 300 14.24 6.84 6.60
CA LEU A 300 14.13 8.23 7.04
C LEU A 300 12.81 8.85 6.57
N LYS A 301 12.44 8.65 5.29
CA LYS A 301 11.16 9.10 4.74
C LYS A 301 9.97 8.51 5.51
N MET A 302 10.06 7.25 5.93
CA MET A 302 9.01 6.63 6.72
C MET A 302 8.92 7.20 8.14
N LEU A 303 10.05 7.52 8.78
CA LEU A 303 10.05 8.21 10.08
C LEU A 303 9.45 9.61 9.98
N ASP A 304 9.83 10.39 8.97
CA ASP A 304 9.24 11.70 8.67
C ASP A 304 7.73 11.60 8.45
N TYR A 305 7.28 10.55 7.76
CA TYR A 305 5.87 10.30 7.52
C TYR A 305 5.12 10.04 8.84
N LEU A 306 5.65 9.17 9.70
CA LEU A 306 5.04 8.83 10.99
C LEU A 306 5.00 10.03 11.94
N GLU A 307 6.08 10.80 12.01
CA GLU A 307 6.11 12.04 12.78
C GLU A 307 4.99 12.98 12.33
N ARG A 308 4.84 13.21 11.01
CA ARG A 308 3.76 14.05 10.49
C ARG A 308 2.36 13.54 10.87
N GLN A 309 2.14 12.22 10.90
CA GLN A 309 0.82 11.66 11.26
C GLN A 309 0.50 11.78 12.75
N TRP A 310 1.52 11.72 13.62
CA TRP A 310 1.32 11.71 15.07
C TRP A 310 1.59 13.07 15.75
N ASP A 311 2.18 14.02 15.06
CA ASP A 311 2.46 15.35 15.58
C ASP A 311 1.16 16.17 15.76
N PRO A 312 0.89 16.69 16.98
CA PRO A 312 -0.28 17.52 17.30
C PRO A 312 -0.48 18.71 16.38
N ILE A 313 0.61 19.32 15.91
CA ILE A 313 0.59 20.50 15.05
C ILE A 313 -0.12 20.16 13.72
N ASN A 314 0.00 18.92 13.27
CA ASN A 314 -0.56 18.44 12.02
C ASN A 314 -1.94 17.80 12.18
N LEU A 315 -2.37 17.48 13.40
CA LEU A 315 -3.66 16.83 13.65
C LEU A 315 -4.83 17.70 13.16
N GLY A 316 -5.68 17.11 12.32
CA GLY A 316 -6.76 17.81 11.63
C GLY A 316 -6.32 18.77 10.50
N LYS A 317 -5.01 18.99 10.33
CA LYS A 317 -4.39 19.92 9.38
C LYS A 317 -3.55 19.26 8.29
N LEU A 318 -3.56 17.93 8.21
CA LEU A 318 -2.88 17.16 7.15
C LEU A 318 -3.42 17.44 5.74
N ARG A 319 -4.56 18.14 5.61
CA ARG A 319 -5.10 18.57 4.32
C ARG A 319 -4.46 19.89 3.92
N LYS A 320 -3.79 19.90 2.77
CA LYS A 320 -3.20 21.09 2.15
C LYS A 320 -4.25 22.10 1.68
N SER A 321 -5.36 21.61 1.14
CA SER A 321 -6.39 22.42 0.47
C SER A 321 -7.81 22.02 0.90
N PRO A 322 -8.76 22.97 0.98
CA PRO A 322 -10.16 22.67 1.26
C PRO A 322 -10.76 21.84 0.11
N ARG A 323 -11.70 20.95 0.46
CA ARG A 323 -12.39 20.08 -0.50
C ARG A 323 -13.87 20.45 -0.58
N LEU A 324 -14.37 20.52 -1.80
CA LEU A 324 -15.77 20.76 -2.11
C LEU A 324 -16.39 19.47 -2.61
N ALA A 325 -17.51 19.07 -2.02
CA ALA A 325 -18.29 17.95 -2.51
C ALA A 325 -18.87 18.31 -3.88
N VAL A 326 -18.59 17.49 -4.88
CA VAL A 326 -19.02 17.72 -6.26
C VAL A 326 -19.49 16.40 -6.86
N LYS A 327 -20.44 16.47 -7.80
CA LYS A 327 -20.88 15.29 -8.56
C LYS A 327 -20.57 15.54 -10.03
N LYS A 328 -19.42 15.06 -10.47
CA LYS A 328 -18.99 15.12 -11.88
C LYS A 328 -18.29 13.84 -12.29
N ILE A 329 -18.19 13.62 -13.59
CA ILE A 329 -17.44 12.50 -14.16
C ILE A 329 -16.02 12.97 -14.47
N LEU A 330 -15.05 12.13 -14.10
CA LEU A 330 -13.65 12.30 -14.44
C LEU A 330 -13.27 11.23 -15.46
N TYR A 331 -12.83 11.65 -16.64
CA TYR A 331 -12.22 10.77 -17.61
C TYR A 331 -10.79 10.47 -17.16
N VAL A 332 -10.41 9.20 -17.14
CA VAL A 332 -9.12 8.73 -16.63
C VAL A 332 -8.42 7.85 -17.65
N ILE A 333 -7.18 8.20 -17.99
CA ILE A 333 -6.30 7.42 -18.87
C ILE A 333 -5.09 6.96 -18.06
N HIS A 334 -4.72 5.70 -18.23
CA HIS A 334 -3.57 5.09 -17.59
C HIS A 334 -2.59 4.51 -18.61
N GLY A 335 -1.32 4.40 -18.21
CA GLY A 335 -0.23 3.93 -19.07
C GLY A 335 0.49 5.10 -19.75
N PHE A 336 1.80 5.16 -19.57
CA PHE A 336 2.62 6.33 -19.92
C PHE A 336 2.45 6.77 -21.38
N ASN A 337 2.54 5.84 -22.34
CA ASN A 337 2.39 6.17 -23.76
C ASN A 337 0.98 6.68 -24.12
N LYS A 338 -0.08 6.07 -23.55
CA LYS A 338 -1.46 6.51 -23.77
C LYS A 338 -1.71 7.91 -23.20
N ILE A 339 -1.11 8.19 -22.04
CA ILE A 339 -1.13 9.52 -21.42
C ILE A 339 -0.46 10.54 -22.35
N CYS A 340 0.72 10.22 -22.89
CA CYS A 340 1.41 11.09 -23.84
C CYS A 340 0.56 11.37 -25.09
N SER A 341 -0.04 10.36 -25.70
CA SER A 341 -0.94 10.54 -26.85
C SER A 341 -2.12 11.46 -26.52
N ALA A 342 -2.79 11.24 -25.38
CA ALA A 342 -3.94 12.06 -24.97
C ALA A 342 -3.60 13.54 -24.75
N ILE A 343 -2.43 13.82 -24.18
CA ILE A 343 -1.94 15.19 -23.97
C ILE A 343 -1.61 15.85 -25.31
N LYS A 344 -1.03 15.11 -26.27
CA LYS A 344 -0.72 15.64 -27.61
C LYS A 344 -1.99 15.98 -28.41
N ASP A 345 -2.98 15.09 -28.42
CA ASP A 345 -4.21 15.26 -29.20
C ASP A 345 -5.06 16.47 -28.76
N THR A 346 -4.88 16.94 -27.52
CA THR A 346 -5.58 18.13 -26.99
C THR A 346 -4.83 19.45 -27.23
N ALA A 347 -3.61 19.40 -27.76
CA ALA A 347 -2.77 20.56 -27.99
C ALA A 347 -2.97 21.24 -29.36
N GLU A 348 -3.89 20.74 -30.21
CA GLU A 348 -4.11 21.23 -31.60
C GLU A 348 -4.46 22.74 -31.70
N ASP A 349 -4.89 23.41 -30.61
CA ASP A 349 -5.19 24.86 -30.57
C ASP A 349 -4.01 25.75 -30.11
N THR A 350 -2.85 25.19 -29.76
CA THR A 350 -1.64 25.96 -29.43
C THR A 350 -0.71 25.95 -30.64
N GLU A 351 -0.43 27.12 -31.19
CA GLU A 351 0.42 27.30 -32.37
C GLU A 351 1.67 26.40 -32.35
N GLN A 352 1.69 25.47 -33.31
CA GLN A 352 2.87 24.81 -33.90
C GLN A 352 3.76 23.99 -32.97
N ILE A 353 3.35 22.75 -32.71
CA ILE A 353 4.30 21.62 -32.70
C ILE A 353 4.11 20.91 -34.04
N GLN A 354 4.98 21.21 -35.02
CA GLN A 354 5.00 20.51 -36.31
C GLN A 354 5.40 19.04 -36.07
N GLU A 355 4.41 18.15 -36.08
CA GLU A 355 4.64 16.73 -36.34
C GLU A 355 5.09 16.57 -37.79
N PHE A 356 6.36 16.24 -37.99
CA PHE A 356 6.71 15.41 -39.14
C PHE A 356 6.28 13.99 -38.82
N ASP A 357 5.51 13.40 -39.74
CA ASP A 357 5.04 12.02 -39.75
C ASP A 357 6.15 11.03 -39.36
N ALA A 358 6.30 10.81 -38.06
CA ALA A 358 7.43 10.12 -37.47
C ALA A 358 7.30 8.62 -37.67
N ASP A 359 6.08 8.10 -37.78
CA ASP A 359 5.81 6.67 -37.98
C ASP A 359 6.15 6.21 -39.41
N ILE A 360 5.85 7.03 -40.43
CA ILE A 360 6.23 6.73 -41.82
C ILE A 360 7.75 6.85 -42.00
N LYS A 361 8.38 7.92 -41.46
CA LYS A 361 9.83 8.06 -41.47
C LYS A 361 10.54 6.97 -40.64
N TYR A 362 9.95 6.52 -39.54
CA TYR A 362 10.44 5.42 -38.70
C TYR A 362 10.48 4.10 -39.47
N ALA A 363 9.40 3.75 -40.16
CA ALA A 363 9.34 2.53 -40.98
C ALA A 363 10.36 2.56 -42.14
N GLU A 364 10.53 3.72 -42.79
CA GLU A 364 11.55 3.90 -43.83
C GLU A 364 12.98 3.77 -43.30
N MET A 365 13.24 4.37 -42.13
CA MET A 365 14.57 4.32 -41.50
C MET A 365 14.92 2.90 -41.05
N VAL A 366 13.95 2.16 -40.52
CA VAL A 366 14.09 0.73 -40.16
C VAL A 366 14.36 -0.12 -41.40
N ASP A 367 13.62 0.08 -42.49
CA ASP A 367 13.84 -0.68 -43.72
C ASP A 367 15.21 -0.39 -44.35
N ILE A 368 15.63 0.87 -44.37
CA ILE A 368 16.96 1.24 -44.88
C ILE A 368 18.06 0.65 -44.02
N GLN A 369 17.91 0.63 -42.70
CA GLN A 369 18.92 0.07 -41.79
C GLN A 369 18.95 -1.46 -41.80
N LEU A 370 17.81 -2.12 -42.01
CA LEU A 370 17.70 -3.58 -41.99
C LEU A 370 18.01 -4.21 -43.36
N TYR A 371 17.60 -3.56 -44.45
CA TYR A 371 17.68 -4.10 -45.81
C TYR A 371 18.49 -3.25 -46.79
N GLY A 372 18.88 -2.02 -46.42
CA GLY A 372 19.61 -1.09 -47.30
C GLY A 372 18.73 -0.36 -48.32
N PHE A 373 17.42 -0.62 -48.33
CA PHE A 373 16.44 0.02 -49.20
C PHE A 373 15.06 0.00 -48.52
N VAL A 374 14.22 0.99 -48.80
CA VAL A 374 12.82 1.01 -48.32
C VAL A 374 12.02 -0.09 -49.02
N THR A 375 11.32 -0.93 -48.25
CA THR A 375 10.55 -2.04 -48.80
C THR A 375 9.30 -1.55 -49.55
N GLU A 376 8.83 -2.35 -50.51
CA GLU A 376 7.58 -2.02 -51.24
C GLU A 376 6.35 -1.97 -50.32
N ALA A 377 6.36 -2.69 -49.18
CA ALA A 377 5.30 -2.62 -48.18
C ALA A 377 5.21 -1.23 -47.52
N THR A 378 6.37 -0.63 -47.21
CA THR A 378 6.48 0.71 -46.61
C THR A 378 6.16 1.80 -47.64
N LYS A 379 6.62 1.66 -48.89
CA LYS A 379 6.22 2.56 -50.00
C LYS A 379 4.72 2.50 -50.32
N ASN A 380 4.10 1.32 -50.26
CA ASN A 380 2.66 1.17 -50.51
C ASN A 380 1.80 1.76 -49.38
N ARG A 381 2.29 1.73 -48.13
CA ARG A 381 1.68 2.47 -47.00
C ARG A 381 1.70 3.98 -47.18
N GLN A 382 2.68 4.50 -47.91
CA GLN A 382 2.83 5.93 -48.21
C GLN A 382 1.91 6.38 -49.34
N HIS A 383 1.69 5.53 -50.36
CA HIS A 383 0.77 5.80 -51.47
C HIS A 383 -0.70 5.56 -51.11
N GLN A 384 -0.99 4.74 -50.11
CA GLN A 384 -2.29 4.73 -49.45
C GLN A 384 -2.29 5.77 -48.34
N SER A 385 -2.53 7.03 -48.70
CA SER A 385 -2.98 8.05 -47.74
C SER A 385 -4.28 7.54 -47.12
N VAL A 386 -4.18 6.81 -46.01
CA VAL A 386 -5.33 6.42 -45.21
C VAL A 386 -6.00 7.73 -44.82
N PRO A 387 -7.28 7.96 -45.16
CA PRO A 387 -8.00 9.11 -44.65
C PRO A 387 -7.86 9.06 -43.12
N LYS A 388 -7.45 10.18 -42.50
CA LYS A 388 -7.39 10.34 -41.03
C LYS A 388 -8.53 9.51 -40.43
N PRO A 389 -8.27 8.41 -39.71
CA PRO A 389 -9.35 7.75 -39.01
C PRO A 389 -9.89 8.81 -38.04
N ASN A 390 -11.16 9.16 -38.22
CA ASN A 390 -11.88 9.99 -37.25
C ASN A 390 -11.55 9.43 -35.86
N SER A 391 -10.87 10.22 -35.04
CA SER A 391 -10.59 10.00 -33.61
C SER A 391 -10.72 8.54 -33.18
N THR A 392 -9.62 7.78 -33.19
CA THR A 392 -9.53 6.62 -32.30
C THR A 392 -9.73 7.14 -30.89
N GLU A 393 -10.96 7.12 -30.39
CA GLU A 393 -11.29 7.55 -29.03
C GLU A 393 -10.34 6.79 -28.10
N ILE A 394 -9.43 7.53 -27.46
CA ILE A 394 -8.51 6.93 -26.50
C ILE A 394 -9.39 6.34 -25.40
N ALA A 395 -9.39 5.00 -25.31
CA ALA A 395 -10.20 4.29 -24.34
C ALA A 395 -9.86 4.82 -22.93
N CYS A 396 -10.80 5.53 -22.33
CA CYS A 396 -10.69 6.14 -21.01
C CYS A 396 -11.73 5.54 -20.06
N GLU A 397 -11.37 5.44 -18.78
CA GLU A 397 -12.29 5.06 -17.73
C GLU A 397 -13.08 6.28 -17.26
N HIS A 398 -14.31 6.07 -16.78
CA HIS A 398 -15.19 7.13 -16.30
C HIS A 398 -15.39 6.98 -14.80
N TRP A 399 -14.82 7.87 -14.01
CA TRP A 399 -14.85 7.78 -12.55
C TRP A 399 -15.74 8.87 -11.96
N GLY A 400 -16.60 8.51 -11.00
CA GLY A 400 -17.43 9.49 -10.30
C GLY A 400 -16.60 10.25 -9.28
N VAL A 401 -16.53 11.59 -9.39
CA VAL A 401 -15.91 12.44 -8.37
C VAL A 401 -16.89 12.58 -7.20
N GLU A 402 -16.37 12.43 -5.97
CA GLU A 402 -17.12 12.67 -4.73
C GLU A 402 -16.81 14.04 -4.16
N ASP A 403 -15.53 14.40 -4.16
CA ASP A 403 -15.04 15.70 -3.73
C ASP A 403 -13.79 16.11 -4.54
N GLU A 404 -13.54 17.41 -4.61
CA GLU A 404 -12.36 17.96 -5.26
C GLU A 404 -11.75 19.11 -4.47
N SER A 405 -10.47 19.35 -4.72
CA SER A 405 -9.69 20.50 -4.25
C SER A 405 -8.87 21.05 -5.40
N ILE A 406 -8.25 22.22 -5.20
CA ILE A 406 -7.32 22.81 -6.19
C ILE A 406 -6.16 21.88 -6.57
N GLU A 407 -5.78 20.95 -5.68
CA GLU A 407 -4.64 20.04 -5.84
C GLU A 407 -5.05 18.60 -6.16
N GLY A 408 -6.33 18.26 -6.29
CA GLY A 408 -6.69 16.86 -6.49
C GLY A 408 -8.15 16.48 -6.32
N TYR A 409 -8.43 15.20 -6.61
CA TYR A 409 -9.77 14.62 -6.64
C TYR A 409 -9.89 13.46 -5.65
N ARG A 410 -11.10 13.21 -5.15
CA ARG A 410 -11.52 11.91 -4.62
C ARG A 410 -12.53 11.31 -5.57
N THR A 411 -12.27 10.10 -6.03
CA THR A 411 -13.14 9.41 -6.99
C THR A 411 -13.58 8.05 -6.48
N LYS A 412 -14.78 7.65 -6.87
CA LYS A 412 -15.30 6.29 -6.76
C LYS A 412 -15.06 5.53 -8.05
N ILE A 413 -14.54 4.32 -7.91
CA ILE A 413 -14.08 3.50 -9.04
C ILE A 413 -15.21 2.55 -9.50
N PRO A 414 -15.56 2.50 -10.79
CA PRO A 414 -16.71 1.72 -11.29
C PRO A 414 -16.54 0.20 -11.23
N SER A 415 -15.31 -0.31 -11.31
CA SER A 415 -14.99 -1.73 -11.44
C SER A 415 -14.26 -2.28 -10.21
N THR A 416 -14.56 -3.52 -9.85
CA THR A 416 -13.80 -4.30 -8.85
C THR A 416 -12.53 -4.94 -9.42
N LYS A 417 -12.39 -5.06 -10.74
CA LYS A 417 -11.19 -5.58 -11.41
C LYS A 417 -10.40 -4.47 -12.10
N ASN A 418 -9.73 -3.63 -11.30
CA ASN A 418 -8.73 -2.69 -11.77
C ASN A 418 -7.34 -3.18 -11.34
N ASP A 419 -6.82 -4.22 -12.01
CA ASP A 419 -5.53 -4.84 -11.68
C ASP A 419 -4.33 -3.87 -11.83
N TRP A 420 -4.50 -2.84 -12.66
CA TRP A 420 -3.49 -1.80 -12.88
C TRP A 420 -3.44 -0.75 -11.77
N LEU A 421 -4.52 -0.60 -10.99
CA LEU A 421 -4.66 0.48 -10.02
C LEU A 421 -3.84 0.17 -8.76
N ARG A 422 -2.83 1.01 -8.51
CA ARG A 422 -1.92 0.91 -7.37
C ARG A 422 -1.55 2.32 -6.89
N LEU A 423 -1.00 2.42 -5.68
CA LEU A 423 -0.41 3.67 -5.22
C LEU A 423 0.72 4.13 -6.15
N SER A 424 0.92 5.43 -6.22
CA SER A 424 1.95 6.08 -7.04
C SER A 424 1.83 5.81 -8.55
N ARG A 425 0.65 5.40 -9.02
CA ARG A 425 0.35 5.32 -10.46
C ARG A 425 0.08 6.70 -11.04
N LEU A 426 0.70 6.96 -12.19
CA LEU A 426 0.46 8.14 -13.01
C LEU A 426 -0.78 7.94 -13.87
N VAL A 427 -1.64 8.95 -13.92
CA VAL A 427 -2.85 8.98 -14.74
C VAL A 427 -3.03 10.36 -15.37
N ALA A 428 -3.59 10.40 -16.57
CA ALA A 428 -4.16 11.63 -17.11
C ALA A 428 -5.63 11.70 -16.72
N VAL A 429 -6.05 12.86 -16.23
CA VAL A 429 -7.42 13.11 -15.78
C VAL A 429 -8.00 14.34 -16.45
N ARG A 430 -9.27 14.28 -16.83
CA ARG A 430 -10.00 15.42 -17.41
C ARG A 430 -11.41 15.39 -16.86
N ALA A 431 -11.87 16.48 -16.24
CA ALA A 431 -13.25 16.55 -15.79
C ALA A 431 -14.18 16.76 -16.99
N ASP A 432 -15.42 16.30 -16.88
CA ASP A 432 -16.42 16.59 -17.90
C ASP A 432 -16.60 18.11 -18.08
N GLY A 433 -16.61 18.54 -19.34
CA GLY A 433 -16.57 19.96 -19.73
C GLY A 433 -15.17 20.61 -19.77
N GLU A 434 -14.11 19.98 -19.26
CA GLU A 434 -12.74 20.50 -19.40
C GLU A 434 -12.14 20.15 -20.78
N LYS A 435 -11.41 21.11 -21.36
CA LYS A 435 -10.73 20.92 -22.66
C LYS A 435 -9.43 20.12 -22.52
N PHE A 436 -8.62 20.47 -21.53
CA PHE A 436 -7.26 19.97 -21.40
C PHE A 436 -7.14 18.83 -20.38
N TRP A 437 -6.27 17.86 -20.68
CA TRP A 437 -5.89 16.83 -19.72
C TRP A 437 -4.96 17.41 -18.64
N LYS A 438 -5.19 17.01 -17.40
CA LYS A 438 -4.29 17.24 -16.26
C LYS A 438 -3.53 15.96 -15.96
N LEU A 439 -2.33 16.08 -15.42
CA LEU A 439 -1.55 14.95 -14.97
C LEU A 439 -1.73 14.76 -13.46
N ALA A 440 -2.05 13.55 -13.03
CA ALA A 440 -2.29 13.24 -11.63
C ALA A 440 -1.65 11.91 -11.19
N VAL A 441 -1.48 11.77 -9.88
CA VAL A 441 -0.90 10.59 -9.24
C VAL A 441 -1.87 10.05 -8.20
N VAL A 442 -2.09 8.73 -8.21
CA VAL A 442 -2.88 8.04 -7.17
C VAL A 442 -2.10 8.05 -5.86
N ARG A 443 -2.53 8.87 -4.90
CA ARG A 443 -1.90 9.02 -3.57
C ARG A 443 -2.55 8.19 -2.49
N ARG A 444 -3.83 7.86 -2.65
CA ARG A 444 -4.60 7.11 -1.67
C ARG A 444 -5.50 6.10 -2.35
N LEU A 445 -5.57 4.91 -1.76
CA LEU A 445 -6.56 3.90 -2.10
C LEU A 445 -7.35 3.56 -0.85
N PHE A 446 -8.65 3.42 -1.00
CA PHE A 446 -9.55 3.13 0.10
C PHE A 446 -10.62 2.16 -0.38
N ARG A 447 -10.75 1.02 0.29
CA ARG A 447 -11.76 0.01 0.01
C ARG A 447 -12.68 -0.12 1.21
N ALA A 448 -13.92 0.28 1.02
CA ALA A 448 -14.98 0.07 2.00
C ALA A 448 -15.88 -1.09 1.53
N PRO A 449 -16.31 -1.99 2.44
CA PRO A 449 -17.19 -3.11 2.09
C PRO A 449 -18.50 -2.69 1.42
N THR A 450 -19.05 -1.53 1.82
CA THR A 450 -20.34 -1.02 1.35
C THR A 450 -20.22 0.10 0.32
N GLU A 451 -19.21 0.97 0.46
CA GLU A 451 -19.06 2.14 -0.42
C GLU A 451 -18.25 1.84 -1.68
N GLY A 452 -17.50 0.73 -1.70
CA GLY A 452 -16.64 0.31 -2.82
C GLY A 452 -15.22 0.88 -2.74
N THR A 453 -14.52 0.87 -3.87
CA THR A 453 -13.14 1.37 -3.98
C THR A 453 -13.13 2.84 -4.34
N HIS A 454 -12.33 3.61 -3.61
CA HIS A 454 -12.10 5.03 -3.82
C HIS A 454 -10.62 5.29 -4.03
N ALA A 455 -10.31 6.27 -4.88
CA ALA A 455 -8.97 6.76 -5.10
C ALA A 455 -8.88 8.24 -4.75
N GLY A 456 -7.85 8.60 -3.98
CA GLY A 456 -7.42 9.98 -3.80
C GLY A 456 -6.28 10.27 -4.75
N MET A 457 -6.48 11.22 -5.65
CA MET A 457 -5.49 11.63 -6.65
C MET A 457 -4.99 13.04 -6.38
N GLU A 458 -3.69 13.26 -6.51
CA GLU A 458 -3.06 14.59 -6.49
C GLU A 458 -2.71 14.99 -7.93
N VAL A 459 -3.15 16.17 -8.36
CA VAL A 459 -2.80 16.75 -9.66
C VAL A 459 -1.39 17.30 -9.57
N VAL A 460 -0.47 16.74 -10.35
CA VAL A 460 0.94 17.12 -10.38
C VAL A 460 1.26 18.10 -11.52
N ALA A 461 0.41 18.18 -12.54
CA ALA A 461 0.49 19.21 -13.58
C ALA A 461 -0.91 19.58 -14.10
N GLN A 462 -1.22 20.89 -14.07
CA GLN A 462 -2.48 21.42 -14.61
C GLN A 462 -2.48 21.51 -16.13
N HIS A 463 -1.33 21.84 -16.72
CA HIS A 463 -1.12 21.99 -18.16
C HIS A 463 0.14 21.22 -18.58
N PRO A 464 0.08 19.88 -18.57
CA PRO A 464 1.22 19.07 -19.00
C PRO A 464 1.47 19.24 -20.51
N ALA A 465 2.75 19.16 -20.91
CA ALA A 465 3.16 19.16 -22.30
C ALA A 465 4.10 18.00 -22.58
N VAL A 466 3.98 17.35 -23.73
CA VAL A 466 4.88 16.23 -24.09
C VAL A 466 6.07 16.75 -24.88
N LEU A 467 7.26 16.30 -24.50
CA LEU A 467 8.51 16.53 -25.22
C LEU A 467 9.15 15.22 -25.63
N MET A 468 10.00 15.26 -26.65
CA MET A 468 10.79 14.11 -27.09
C MET A 468 12.27 14.40 -26.85
N LEU A 469 12.89 13.65 -25.94
CA LEU A 469 14.33 13.73 -25.65
C LEU A 469 15.10 12.81 -26.61
N HIS A 470 16.18 13.31 -27.18
CA HIS A 470 17.12 12.52 -27.98
C HIS A 470 18.47 12.48 -27.28
N VAL A 471 19.12 11.33 -27.19
CA VAL A 471 20.44 11.24 -26.54
C VAL A 471 21.42 12.14 -27.30
N ALA A 472 22.09 13.05 -26.58
CA ALA A 472 23.11 13.90 -27.18
C ALA A 472 24.43 13.11 -27.27
N THR A 473 24.78 12.61 -28.45
CA THR A 473 26.14 12.11 -28.70
C THR A 473 27.11 13.29 -28.70
N LEU A 474 28.11 13.24 -27.82
CA LEU A 474 29.24 14.18 -27.88
C LEU A 474 29.98 13.95 -29.20
N PRO A 475 30.30 14.99 -29.99
CA PRO A 475 31.17 14.81 -31.14
C PRO A 475 32.55 14.40 -30.64
N THR A 476 32.88 13.11 -30.78
CA THR A 476 34.25 12.64 -30.63
C THR A 476 35.11 13.32 -31.68
N THR A 477 36.17 13.98 -31.23
CA THR A 477 37.24 14.54 -32.07
C THR A 477 37.69 13.49 -33.09
N PRO A 478 37.86 13.82 -34.38
CA PRO A 478 38.08 12.84 -35.46
C PRO A 478 39.52 12.31 -35.50
N GLN A 479 40.04 11.80 -34.38
CA GLN A 479 41.39 11.22 -34.34
C GLN A 479 41.53 9.84 -33.66
N LEU A 480 40.48 9.25 -33.10
CA LEU A 480 40.54 7.89 -32.55
C LEU A 480 39.25 7.10 -32.85
N ALA A 481 38.90 6.96 -34.13
CA ALA A 481 37.85 6.05 -34.57
C ALA A 481 38.45 4.65 -34.88
N LEU A 482 39.00 3.99 -33.85
CA LEU A 482 39.37 2.58 -33.88
C LEU A 482 39.06 1.94 -32.53
N ALA A 483 37.80 1.98 -32.15
CA ALA A 483 37.22 1.04 -31.20
C ALA A 483 35.77 0.83 -31.62
N HIS A 484 35.42 -0.43 -31.91
CA HIS A 484 34.04 -0.86 -32.10
C HIS A 484 33.25 -0.58 -30.81
N GLU A 485 32.62 0.59 -30.72
CA GLU A 485 31.45 0.75 -29.87
C GLU A 485 30.24 0.36 -30.73
N VAL A 486 29.76 -0.87 -30.50
CA VAL A 486 28.43 -1.27 -30.93
C VAL A 486 27.46 -0.37 -30.18
N SER A 487 27.10 0.78 -30.76
CA SER A 487 26.00 1.59 -30.25
C SER A 487 24.78 0.69 -30.20
N ALA A 488 24.25 0.45 -29.02
CA ALA A 488 23.03 -0.33 -28.88
C ALA A 488 21.93 0.38 -29.69
N ILE A 489 21.09 -0.38 -30.38
CA ILE A 489 19.98 0.11 -31.22
C ILE A 489 19.05 1.09 -30.45
N ASP A 490 19.09 1.04 -29.11
CA ASP A 490 18.34 1.88 -28.18
C ASP A 490 18.86 3.33 -28.03
N ASP A 491 20.13 3.62 -28.33
CA ASP A 491 20.73 4.94 -28.05
C ASP A 491 20.25 6.08 -28.98
N ASN A 492 19.46 5.77 -30.02
CA ASN A 492 18.98 6.75 -31.00
C ASN A 492 17.45 6.94 -31.00
N LEU A 493 16.70 6.25 -30.13
CA LEU A 493 15.24 6.37 -30.08
C LEU A 493 14.80 7.59 -29.26
N PRO A 494 13.79 8.35 -29.71
CA PRO A 494 13.27 9.48 -28.95
C PRO A 494 12.53 8.99 -27.71
N ILE A 495 12.86 9.59 -26.57
CA ILE A 495 12.30 9.27 -25.27
C ILE A 495 11.18 10.27 -24.96
N PRO A 496 9.91 9.84 -24.89
CA PRO A 496 8.81 10.73 -24.52
C PRO A 496 8.92 11.12 -23.04
N VAL A 497 8.76 12.41 -22.76
CA VAL A 497 8.69 12.95 -21.39
C VAL A 497 7.53 13.92 -21.27
N ILE A 498 6.99 14.06 -20.06
CA ILE A 498 5.87 14.96 -19.78
C ILE A 498 6.40 16.12 -18.93
N MET A 499 6.46 17.31 -19.49
CA MET A 499 6.73 18.55 -18.75
C MET A 499 5.59 18.82 -17.76
N THR A 500 5.95 19.11 -16.52
CA THR A 500 4.99 19.36 -15.42
C THR A 500 4.98 20.82 -14.96
N THR A 501 6.02 21.58 -15.28
CA THR A 501 6.15 23.01 -14.95
C THR A 501 6.68 23.77 -16.14
N ASN A 502 6.34 25.05 -16.23
CA ASN A 502 6.99 25.95 -17.19
C ASN A 502 8.49 26.10 -16.89
N ILE A 503 9.23 26.52 -17.91
CA ILE A 503 10.67 26.79 -17.80
C ILE A 503 10.87 28.10 -17.04
N VAL A 504 11.62 28.05 -15.95
CA VAL A 504 11.99 29.22 -15.13
C VAL A 504 13.48 29.12 -14.84
N ASN A 505 14.25 30.17 -15.15
CA ASN A 505 15.71 30.19 -14.96
C ASN A 505 16.44 28.98 -15.55
N ALA A 506 16.08 28.60 -16.80
CA ALA A 506 16.60 27.40 -17.48
C ALA A 506 16.32 26.07 -16.76
N GLN A 507 15.42 26.04 -15.77
CA GLN A 507 15.02 24.84 -15.05
C GLN A 507 13.54 24.54 -15.26
N PHE A 508 13.21 23.26 -15.31
CA PHE A 508 11.83 22.78 -15.38
C PHE A 508 11.75 21.35 -14.82
N ASN A 509 10.55 20.89 -14.48
CA ASN A 509 10.33 19.55 -13.98
C ASN A 509 9.61 18.71 -15.03
N LEU A 510 10.05 17.46 -15.18
CA LEU A 510 9.46 16.52 -16.12
C LEU A 510 9.24 15.15 -15.49
N ILE A 511 8.32 14.40 -16.06
CA ILE A 511 8.10 12.99 -15.75
C ILE A 511 8.60 12.14 -16.93
N ILE A 512 9.36 11.11 -16.58
CA ILE A 512 9.94 10.14 -17.51
C ILE A 512 9.64 8.72 -17.02
N ASP A 513 9.52 7.76 -17.93
CA ASP A 513 9.48 6.34 -17.57
C ASP A 513 10.80 5.97 -16.85
N GLY A 514 10.69 5.35 -15.68
CA GLY A 514 11.84 4.96 -14.87
C GLY A 514 12.77 3.98 -15.59
N ALA A 515 12.27 3.18 -16.53
CA ALA A 515 13.09 2.31 -17.36
C ALA A 515 13.97 3.07 -18.37
N GLN A 516 13.54 4.28 -18.75
CA GLN A 516 14.25 5.15 -19.71
C GLN A 516 15.14 6.19 -19.03
N TYR A 517 15.07 6.29 -17.69
CA TYR A 517 15.90 7.24 -16.95
C TYR A 517 17.35 6.78 -16.86
N SER A 518 18.25 7.64 -17.31
CA SER A 518 19.69 7.52 -17.09
C SER A 518 20.20 8.81 -16.45
N GLY A 519 20.70 8.69 -15.21
CA GLY A 519 21.22 9.84 -14.47
C GLY A 519 22.43 10.47 -15.17
N ASN A 520 22.56 11.79 -15.08
CA ASN A 520 23.68 12.57 -15.62
C ASN A 520 23.90 12.50 -17.14
N ARG A 521 22.97 11.93 -17.94
CA ARG A 521 23.00 12.07 -19.39
C ARG A 521 22.47 13.44 -19.84
N THR A 522 23.03 13.92 -20.95
CA THR A 522 22.55 15.12 -21.66
C THR A 522 21.72 14.69 -22.86
N PHE A 523 20.61 15.38 -23.06
CA PHE A 523 19.65 15.12 -24.12
C PHE A 523 19.47 16.36 -24.98
N LYS A 524 19.22 16.19 -26.28
CA LYS A 524 18.70 17.23 -27.16
C LYS A 524 17.18 17.22 -27.11
N VAL A 525 16.58 18.39 -26.98
CA VAL A 525 15.13 18.56 -27.01
C VAL A 525 14.79 19.74 -27.91
N THR A 526 13.75 19.58 -28.72
CA THR A 526 13.20 20.67 -29.53
C THR A 526 11.99 21.24 -28.79
N MET A 527 12.04 22.54 -28.50
CA MET A 527 10.95 23.29 -27.86
C MET A 527 10.58 24.44 -28.80
N GLY A 528 9.40 24.38 -29.41
CA GLY A 528 9.04 25.28 -30.50
C GLY A 528 10.00 25.12 -31.70
N HIS A 529 10.67 26.21 -32.10
CA HIS A 529 11.64 26.21 -33.20
C HIS A 529 13.10 26.06 -32.74
N GLU A 530 13.37 26.08 -31.43
CA GLU A 530 14.73 26.03 -30.89
C GLU A 530 15.07 24.62 -30.39
N THR A 531 16.34 24.23 -30.57
CA THR A 531 16.87 22.98 -30.01
C THR A 531 17.79 23.33 -28.84
N HIS A 532 17.47 22.76 -27.68
CA HIS A 532 18.23 22.96 -26.45
C HIS A 532 18.91 21.66 -26.02
N LEU A 533 20.04 21.79 -25.32
CA LEU A 533 20.63 20.68 -24.57
C LEU A 533 20.04 20.71 -23.16
N VAL A 534 19.62 19.56 -22.66
CA VAL A 534 19.00 19.39 -21.35
C VAL A 534 19.71 18.30 -20.58
N LYS A 535 20.11 18.61 -19.35
CA LYS A 535 20.65 17.63 -18.41
C LYS A 535 19.59 17.26 -17.38
N LEU A 536 19.38 15.96 -17.18
CA LEU A 536 18.56 15.46 -16.08
C LEU A 536 19.36 15.56 -14.77
N ALA A 537 18.87 16.38 -13.84
CA ALA A 537 19.51 16.65 -12.56
C ALA A 537 19.00 15.67 -11.49
N HIS A 538 18.37 16.16 -10.43
CA HIS A 538 17.95 15.35 -9.30
C HIS A 538 16.54 14.78 -9.47
N VAL A 539 16.34 13.56 -8.95
CA VAL A 539 15.02 12.93 -8.85
C VAL A 539 14.27 13.57 -7.69
N LEU A 540 13.15 14.22 -7.99
CA LEU A 540 12.24 14.84 -7.03
C LEU A 540 11.36 13.79 -6.36
N GLU A 541 10.86 12.85 -7.17
CA GLU A 541 9.94 11.80 -6.71
C GLU A 541 10.13 10.53 -7.54
N LYS A 542 9.99 9.37 -6.88
CA LYS A 542 9.90 8.07 -7.53
C LYS A 542 8.48 7.51 -7.38
N GLY A 543 7.83 7.30 -8.51
CA GLY A 543 6.53 6.61 -8.60
C GLY A 543 6.65 5.11 -8.81
N ASP A 544 5.55 4.47 -9.21
CA ASP A 544 5.52 3.01 -9.48
C ASP A 544 6.45 2.62 -10.65
N THR A 545 6.30 3.32 -11.79
CA THR A 545 7.10 3.07 -13.01
C THR A 545 7.71 4.35 -13.59
N TRP A 546 7.57 5.48 -12.92
CA TRP A 546 7.95 6.80 -13.44
C TRP A 546 8.79 7.56 -12.42
N LEU A 547 9.56 8.52 -12.90
CA LEU A 547 10.36 9.42 -12.08
C LEU A 547 9.98 10.87 -12.37
N HIS A 548 9.76 11.65 -11.32
CA HIS A 548 9.72 13.11 -11.41
C HIS A 548 11.14 13.63 -11.27
N VAL A 549 11.60 14.37 -12.26
CA VAL A 549 13.01 14.79 -12.34
C VAL A 549 13.07 16.27 -12.63
N GLN A 550 13.99 16.97 -11.96
CA GLN A 550 14.36 18.32 -12.36
C GLN A 550 15.30 18.24 -13.58
N ALA A 551 14.98 19.00 -14.60
CA ALA A 551 15.76 19.16 -15.81
C ALA A 551 16.32 20.59 -15.93
N ILE A 552 17.54 20.71 -16.45
CA ILE A 552 18.24 21.98 -16.61
C ILE A 552 18.68 22.13 -18.06
N ILE A 553 18.30 23.24 -18.70
CA ILE A 553 18.78 23.64 -20.01
C ILE A 553 20.23 24.10 -19.87
N THR A 554 21.14 23.46 -20.61
CA THR A 554 22.56 23.78 -20.66
C THR A 554 22.86 24.55 -21.94
N TYR A 555 23.54 25.68 -21.80
CA TYR A 555 23.98 26.54 -22.90
C TYR A 555 25.37 26.17 -23.40
#